data_AF-A0A662TX84-F1
#
_entry.id   AF-A0A662TX84-F1
#
_cell.length_a   1.000
_cell.length_b   1.000
_cell.length_c   1.000
_cell.angle_alpha   90.00
_cell.angle_beta   90.00
_cell.angle_gamma   90.00
#
_symmetry.space_group_name_H-M   'P 1'
#
loop_
_entity.id
_entity.type
_entity.pdbx_description
1 polymer ?
#
loop_
_entity_poly.entity_id
_entity_poly.type
_entity_poly.pdbx_seq_one_letter_code
_entity_poly.pdbx_strand_id
1 'polypeptide(L)'
;MLTEIFASRKHTELLEFLLENRDKIFTQSKLSEYLRCSPSTISRVVDNLKREGIILEERLGTQLKIIALNLEREKVKILIDFYERMKKCEK
;
A
#
# COMPACT_ATOMS: atom_id res chain seq x y z
N MET A 1 0.49 13.62 8.15
CA MET A 1 0.94 13.12 6.83
C MET A 1 1.91 11.96 6.98
N LEU A 2 3.20 12.14 7.29
CA LEU A 2 4.13 10.99 7.44
C LEU A 2 3.68 10.01 8.54
N THR A 3 3.18 10.53 9.66
CA THR A 3 2.56 9.75 10.74
C THR A 3 1.31 8.97 10.31
N GLU A 4 0.65 9.36 9.22
CA GLU A 4 -0.47 8.63 8.63
C GLU A 4 0.05 7.50 7.73
N ILE A 5 1.00 7.84 6.86
CA ILE A 5 1.63 6.92 5.90
C ILE A 5 2.34 5.76 6.63
N PHE A 6 3.08 6.09 7.68
CA PHE A 6 3.88 5.15 8.48
C PHE A 6 3.24 4.89 9.85
N ALA A 7 1.90 4.97 9.94
CA ALA A 7 1.15 4.97 11.21
C ALA A 7 1.39 3.77 12.13
N SER A 8 1.80 2.62 11.57
CA SER A 8 2.23 1.47 12.35
C SER A 8 3.18 0.59 11.55
N ARG A 9 3.77 -0.40 12.22
CA ARG A 9 4.56 -1.44 11.56
C ARG A 9 3.80 -2.09 10.41
N LYS A 10 2.50 -2.38 10.57
CA LYS A 10 1.68 -2.98 9.50
C LYS A 10 1.39 -2.03 8.34
N HIS A 11 1.26 -0.72 8.59
CA HIS A 11 1.17 0.26 7.50
C HIS A 11 2.46 0.30 6.70
N THR A 12 3.60 0.32 7.41
CA THR A 12 4.91 0.38 6.80
C THR A 12 5.22 -0.90 6.00
N GLU A 13 4.96 -2.08 6.57
CA GLU A 13 5.11 -3.37 5.88
C GLU A 13 4.24 -3.44 4.62
N LEU A 14 2.99 -2.97 4.68
CA LEU A 14 2.13 -2.96 3.50
C LEU A 14 2.63 -1.98 2.44
N LEU A 15 3.02 -0.78 2.84
CA LEU A 15 3.52 0.24 1.92
C LEU A 15 4.80 -0.24 1.22
N GLU A 16 5.74 -0.78 1.98
CA GLU A 16 6.97 -1.37 1.45
C GLU A 16 6.66 -2.48 0.43
N PHE A 17 5.79 -3.42 0.79
CA PHE A 17 5.36 -4.48 -0.11
C PHE A 17 4.76 -3.96 -1.42
N LEU A 18 3.91 -2.93 -1.33
CA LEU A 18 3.31 -2.30 -2.51
C LEU A 18 4.36 -1.57 -3.37
N LEU A 19 5.34 -0.89 -2.76
CA LEU A 19 6.42 -0.21 -3.46
C LEU A 19 7.36 -1.19 -4.18
N GLU A 20 7.64 -2.35 -3.57
CA GLU A 20 8.36 -3.45 -4.21
C GLU A 20 7.60 -4.07 -5.39
N ASN A 21 6.27 -3.97 -5.38
CA ASN A 21 5.39 -4.58 -6.36
C ASN A 21 4.52 -3.54 -7.07
N ARG A 22 5.08 -2.36 -7.35
CA ARG A 22 4.35 -1.16 -7.80
C ARG A 22 3.44 -1.32 -9.01
N ASP A 23 3.75 -2.25 -9.91
CA ASP A 23 2.98 -2.51 -11.14
C ASP A 23 1.93 -3.63 -10.98
N LYS A 24 1.72 -4.12 -9.75
CA LYS A 24 0.81 -5.25 -9.47
C LYS A 24 -0.46 -4.79 -8.77
N ILE A 25 -1.53 -5.55 -9.02
CA ILE A 25 -2.83 -5.44 -8.36
C ILE A 25 -3.00 -6.55 -7.33
N PHE A 26 -3.65 -6.23 -6.21
CA PHE A 26 -3.86 -7.13 -5.09
C PHE A 26 -5.32 -7.15 -4.65
N THR A 27 -5.68 -8.15 -3.86
CA THR A 27 -6.97 -8.23 -3.17
C THR A 27 -6.74 -8.09 -1.67
N GLN A 28 -7.76 -7.68 -0.91
CA GLN A 28 -7.64 -7.61 0.56
C GLN A 28 -7.24 -8.95 1.17
N SER A 29 -7.75 -10.08 0.64
CA SER A 29 -7.40 -11.42 1.11
C SER A 29 -5.92 -11.74 0.91
N LYS A 30 -5.35 -11.44 -0.27
CA LYS A 30 -3.92 -11.64 -0.54
C LYS A 30 -3.04 -10.79 0.39
N LEU A 31 -3.44 -9.55 0.65
CA LEU A 31 -2.70 -8.65 1.55
C LEU A 31 -2.81 -9.08 3.02
N SER A 32 -3.97 -9.57 3.45
CA SER A 32 -4.17 -10.16 4.78
C SER A 32 -3.27 -11.37 5.01
N GLU A 33 -3.17 -12.26 4.03
CA GLU A 33 -2.30 -13.43 4.06
C GLU A 33 -0.83 -13.03 4.15
N TYR A 34 -0.40 -12.11 3.28
CA TYR A 34 0.98 -11.58 3.28
C TYR A 34 1.37 -10.95 4.62
N LEU A 35 0.53 -10.05 5.14
CA LEU A 35 0.80 -9.36 6.41
C LEU A 35 0.52 -10.21 7.65
N ARG A 36 -0.04 -11.42 7.49
CA ARG A 36 -0.49 -12.31 8.57
C ARG A 36 -1.39 -11.56 9.57
N CYS A 37 -2.39 -10.86 9.06
CA CYS A 37 -3.30 -10.04 9.86
C CYS A 37 -4.77 -10.31 9.51
N SER A 38 -5.67 -9.90 10.41
CA SER A 38 -7.11 -10.10 10.20
C SER A 38 -7.65 -9.26 9.04
N PRO A 39 -8.75 -9.67 8.39
CA PRO A 39 -9.46 -8.87 7.39
C PRO A 39 -9.80 -7.45 7.88
N SER A 40 -10.19 -7.31 9.15
CA SER A 40 -10.48 -6.00 9.75
C SER A 40 -9.24 -5.12 9.88
N THR A 41 -8.08 -5.71 10.17
CA THR A 41 -6.82 -4.98 10.27
C THR A 41 -6.39 -4.50 8.88
N ILE A 42 -6.40 -5.39 7.88
CA ILE A 42 -6.02 -4.98 6.52
C ILE A 42 -6.97 -3.92 5.97
N SER A 43 -8.29 -4.02 6.20
CA SER A 43 -9.24 -3.00 5.74
C SER A 43 -8.90 -1.64 6.33
N ARG A 44 -8.58 -1.56 7.63
CA ARG A 44 -8.17 -0.30 8.27
C ARG A 44 -6.92 0.31 7.65
N VAL A 45 -5.90 -0.52 7.39
CA VAL A 45 -4.63 -0.06 6.80
C VAL A 45 -4.87 0.43 5.36
N VAL A 46 -5.61 -0.35 4.57
CA VAL A 46 -6.00 0.01 3.20
C VAL A 46 -6.80 1.31 3.19
N ASP A 47 -7.82 1.45 4.03
CA ASP A 47 -8.65 2.65 4.10
C ASP A 47 -7.82 3.89 4.49
N ASN A 48 -6.83 3.74 5.36
CA ASN A 48 -5.90 4.82 5.71
C ASN A 48 -5.04 5.23 4.51
N LEU A 49 -4.35 4.28 3.86
CA LEU A 49 -3.50 4.58 2.69
C LEU A 49 -4.32 5.13 1.51
N LYS A 50 -5.58 4.70 1.37
CA LYS A 50 -6.52 5.20 0.35
C LYS A 50 -6.86 6.67 0.61
N ARG A 51 -7.14 7.01 1.87
CA ARG A 51 -7.41 8.40 2.30
C ARG A 51 -6.21 9.30 2.03
N GLU A 52 -5.00 8.80 2.22
CA GLU A 52 -3.77 9.52 1.89
C GLU A 52 -3.50 9.63 0.39
N GLY A 53 -4.31 8.99 -0.45
CA GLY A 53 -4.17 8.97 -1.90
C GLY A 53 -3.02 8.10 -2.40
N ILE A 54 -2.48 7.22 -1.54
CA ILE A 54 -1.35 6.35 -1.87
C ILE A 54 -1.79 5.15 -2.68
N ILE A 55 -2.95 4.61 -2.36
CA ILE A 55 -3.52 3.46 -3.07
C ILE A 55 -4.81 3.83 -3.79
N LEU A 56 -5.09 3.10 -4.86
CA LEU A 56 -6.39 3.02 -5.50
C LEU A 56 -7.07 1.76 -5.01
N GLU A 57 -8.36 1.88 -4.67
CA GLU A 57 -9.23 0.74 -4.40
C GLU A 57 -10.44 0.84 -5.32
N GLU A 58 -10.56 -0.11 -6.25
CA GLU A 58 -11.69 -0.22 -7.16
C GLU A 58 -12.47 -1.51 -6.95
N ARG A 59 -13.77 -1.47 -7.24
CA ARG A 59 -14.62 -2.66 -7.23
C ARG A 59 -14.71 -3.23 -8.64
N LEU A 60 -14.27 -4.47 -8.81
CA LEU A 60 -14.39 -5.24 -10.03
C LEU A 60 -15.59 -6.18 -9.87
N GLY A 61 -16.70 -5.83 -10.53
CA GLY A 61 -17.99 -6.51 -10.36
C GLY A 61 -18.61 -6.27 -8.97
N THR A 62 -19.35 -7.26 -8.45
CA THR A 62 -20.17 -7.10 -7.24
C THR A 62 -19.41 -7.31 -5.93
N GLN A 63 -18.24 -7.96 -5.93
CA GLN A 63 -17.55 -8.34 -4.68
C GLN A 63 -16.03 -8.13 -4.67
N LEU A 64 -15.34 -8.10 -5.80
CA LEU A 64 -13.88 -8.09 -5.80
C LEU A 64 -13.36 -6.66 -5.64
N LYS A 65 -12.64 -6.39 -4.55
CA LYS A 65 -11.90 -5.13 -4.38
C LYS A 65 -10.46 -5.33 -4.84
N ILE A 66 -10.05 -4.58 -5.85
CA ILE A 66 -8.66 -4.52 -6.31
C ILE A 66 -7.95 -3.34 -5.65
N ILE A 67 -6.70 -3.56 -5.25
CA ILE A 67 -5.85 -2.59 -4.55
C ILE A 67 -4.52 -2.49 -5.30
N ALA A 68 -4.10 -1.27 -5.63
CA ALA A 68 -2.82 -0.97 -6.25
C ALA A 68 -2.28 0.39 -5.81
N LEU A 69 -1.00 0.66 -6.07
CA LEU A 69 -0.45 2.01 -5.89
C LEU A 69 -1.11 2.99 -6.87
N ASN A 70 -1.33 4.22 -6.40
CA ASN A 70 -1.83 5.31 -7.23
C ASN A 70 -0.68 5.99 -7.97
N LEU A 71 -0.16 5.35 -9.02
CA LEU A 71 1.04 5.80 -9.76
C LEU A 71 0.87 7.19 -10.40
N GLU A 72 -0.37 7.63 -10.63
CA GLU A 72 -0.68 8.97 -11.15
C GLU A 72 -0.44 10.09 -10.12
N ARG A 73 -0.37 9.77 -8.83
CA ARG A 73 -0.18 10.76 -7.76
C ARG A 73 1.30 11.09 -7.57
N GLU A 74 1.59 12.38 -7.57
CA GLU A 74 2.95 12.89 -7.29
C GLU A 74 3.50 12.40 -5.94
N LYS A 75 2.65 12.34 -4.91
CA LYS A 75 3.01 11.79 -3.60
C LYS A 75 3.54 10.34 -3.70
N VAL A 76 2.93 9.51 -4.55
CA VAL A 76 3.34 8.11 -4.74
C VAL A 76 4.65 8.03 -5.52
N LYS A 77 4.85 8.88 -6.53
CA LYS A 77 6.12 8.97 -7.26
C LYS A 77 7.27 9.34 -6.32
N ILE A 78 7.05 10.29 -5.41
CA ILE A 78 8.01 10.66 -4.37
C ILE A 78 8.30 9.49 -3.42
N LEU A 79 7.27 8.73 -3.01
CA LEU A 79 7.46 7.54 -2.17
C LEU A 79 8.28 6.45 -2.88
N ILE A 80 8.07 6.26 -4.19
CA ILE A 80 8.84 5.33 -5.00
C ILE A 80 10.31 5.75 -5.08
N ASP A 81 10.59 7.01 -5.43
CA ASP A 81 11.97 7.52 -5.47
C ASP A 81 12.65 7.42 -4.09
N PHE A 82 11.94 7.83 -3.03
CA PHE A 82 12.42 7.71 -1.66
C PHE A 82 12.81 6.26 -1.32
N TYR A 83 11.91 5.31 -1.59
CA TYR A 83 12.16 3.89 -1.33
C TYR A 83 13.33 3.34 -2.14
N GLU A 84 13.41 3.66 -3.44
CA GLU A 84 14.51 3.21 -4.29
C GLU A 84 15.87 3.78 -3.85
N ARG A 85 15.91 5.04 -3.43
CA ARG A 85 17.13 5.68 -2.93
C ARG A 85 17.55 5.08 -1.60
N MET A 86 16.62 4.82 -0.69
CA MET A 86 16.91 4.14 0.58
C MET A 86 17.48 2.74 0.34
N LYS A 87 16.89 1.96 -0.57
CA LYS A 87 17.36 0.60 -0.92
C LYS A 87 18.78 0.58 -1.52
N LYS A 88 19.24 1.69 -2.09
CA LYS A 88 20.62 1.84 -2.58
C LYS A 88 21.62 2.13 -1.47
N CYS A 89 21.18 2.70 -0.34
CA CYS A 89 22.03 2.98 0.82
C CYS A 89 22.31 1.74 1.67
N GLU A 90 21.53 0.67 1.53
CA GLU A 90 21.69 -0.59 2.25
C GLU A 90 22.62 -1.60 1.54
N LYS A 91 23.21 -1.20 0.41
CA LYS A 91 24.17 -2.00 -0.36
C LYS A 91 25.62 -1.66 -0.05
#